data_AF-A0AAW2HJP5-F1
#
_entry.id   AF-A0AAW2HJP5-F1
#
_cell.length_a   1.000
_cell.length_b   1.000
_cell.length_c   1.000
_cell.angle_alpha   90.00
_cell.angle_beta   90.00
_cell.angle_gamma   90.00
#
_symmetry.space_group_name_H-M   'P 1'
#
loop_
_entity.id
_entity.type
_entity.pdbx_description
1 polymer ?
#
loop_
_entity_poly.entity_id
_entity_poly.type
_entity_poly.pdbx_seq_one_letter_code
_entity_poly.pdbx_strand_id
1 'polypeptide(L)'
;MSESKETESESPSKSGGPPDIRDRVLEVIKKYPKGITDQDLTMELPDLLPEERVTIFNSLLAQGSLYLFNLGGTLVYRYKQPNKVQGAKDADNEEKVVYSIIEAASNKGIWIREIRYQSNLLPNQLNKILKTLENKKLIKAVKSVSASKKKVYMLYNLEPDKSLTGGAWYSDQDFEAEFVAILSQQCYRYLQQKQEKVRELKVGPKETQNLSYATSMEVWKFISELGISKVCLSVEDIETILDTIVYDGKVEKTVAVDLSKRYRAVEPLLPPPGFVRIPCGVCPVFQFCSDLGSVTPKKCEYLNEWIKSVSA
;
A
#
# COMPACT_ATOMS: atom_id res chain seq x y z
N MET A 1 -31.21 -70.59 23.87
CA MET A 1 -30.31 -71.08 22.80
C MET A 1 -29.96 -69.88 21.96
N SER A 2 -28.75 -69.36 21.83
CA SER A 2 -27.43 -69.63 22.40
C SER A 2 -26.59 -68.40 22.04
N GLU A 3 -25.67 -68.00 22.90
CA GLU A 3 -24.59 -67.04 22.60
C GLU A 3 -23.71 -67.45 21.41
N SER A 4 -22.88 -66.48 20.98
CA SER A 4 -21.53 -66.61 20.37
C SER A 4 -21.46 -65.87 19.02
N LYS A 5 -20.73 -64.76 18.84
CA LYS A 5 -19.30 -64.44 19.09
C LYS A 5 -18.37 -65.08 18.06
N GLU A 6 -17.59 -64.20 17.42
CA GLU A 6 -16.30 -64.39 16.74
C GLU A 6 -16.19 -65.45 15.63
N THR A 7 -15.68 -65.03 14.47
CA THR A 7 -14.38 -65.54 13.99
C THR A 7 -13.88 -64.75 12.79
N GLU A 8 -12.88 -63.90 13.04
CA GLU A 8 -11.73 -63.80 12.13
C GLU A 8 -11.21 -65.21 11.86
N SER A 9 -10.94 -65.53 10.60
CA SER A 9 -10.04 -66.63 10.25
C SER A 9 -9.19 -66.22 9.07
N GLU A 10 -7.90 -66.12 9.36
CA GLU A 10 -6.81 -65.96 8.43
C GLU A 10 -6.68 -67.16 7.48
N SER A 11 -6.49 -66.83 6.20
CA SER A 11 -5.52 -67.42 5.26
C SER A 11 -5.67 -68.89 4.81
N PRO A 12 -5.18 -69.21 3.59
CA PRO A 12 -3.78 -69.60 3.54
C PRO A 12 -2.95 -68.88 2.47
N SER A 13 -1.72 -68.66 2.90
CA SER A 13 -0.57 -68.12 2.20
C SER A 13 -0.05 -68.97 1.02
N LYS A 14 0.71 -68.28 0.15
CA LYS A 14 1.85 -68.71 -0.69
C LYS A 14 1.58 -69.18 -2.13
N SER A 15 1.98 -68.32 -3.07
CA SER A 15 3.16 -68.53 -3.94
C SER A 15 3.60 -67.14 -4.42
N GLY A 16 4.85 -66.70 -4.27
CA GLY A 16 6.04 -67.39 -4.76
C GLY A 16 6.17 -67.21 -6.27
N GLY A 17 6.03 -65.98 -6.79
CA GLY A 17 6.28 -65.64 -8.20
C GLY A 17 7.36 -64.56 -8.30
N PRO A 18 8.18 -64.55 -9.36
CA PRO A 18 9.24 -63.56 -9.54
C PRO A 18 8.66 -62.13 -9.55
N PRO A 19 9.45 -61.09 -9.18
CA PRO A 19 8.98 -59.70 -9.23
C PRO A 19 8.32 -59.42 -10.59
N ASP A 20 7.09 -58.88 -10.56
CA ASP A 20 6.31 -58.61 -11.77
C ASP A 20 7.19 -57.82 -12.74
N ILE A 21 7.28 -58.31 -13.98
CA ILE A 21 8.17 -57.77 -15.02
C ILE A 21 7.95 -56.25 -15.19
N ARG A 22 6.71 -55.81 -14.92
CA ARG A 22 6.28 -54.40 -14.91
C ARG A 22 7.03 -53.54 -13.90
N ASP A 23 7.23 -54.02 -12.68
CA ASP A 23 7.91 -53.27 -11.62
C ASP A 23 9.41 -53.13 -11.93
N ARG A 24 10.02 -54.17 -12.49
CA ARG A 24 11.41 -54.12 -13.00
C ARG A 24 11.56 -53.08 -14.11
N VAL A 25 10.62 -53.00 -15.05
CA VAL A 25 10.63 -52.00 -16.13
C VAL A 25 10.49 -50.58 -15.55
N LEU A 26 9.62 -50.38 -14.57
CA LEU A 26 9.46 -49.08 -13.92
C LEU A 26 10.70 -48.65 -13.12
N GLU A 27 11.39 -49.59 -12.47
CA GLU A 27 12.67 -49.31 -11.80
C GLU A 27 13.76 -48.87 -12.77
N VAL A 28 13.89 -49.54 -13.92
CA VAL A 28 14.87 -49.16 -14.94
C VAL A 28 14.58 -47.76 -15.49
N ILE A 29 13.32 -47.43 -15.79
CA ILE A 29 12.97 -46.09 -16.31
C ILE A 29 13.18 -45.01 -15.23
N LYS A 30 12.99 -45.31 -13.94
CA LYS A 30 13.31 -44.38 -12.84
C LYS A 30 14.80 -44.08 -12.72
N LYS A 31 15.69 -45.02 -13.08
CA LYS A 31 17.16 -44.79 -13.07
C LYS A 31 17.61 -43.77 -14.11
N TYR A 32 16.85 -43.60 -15.20
CA TYR A 32 17.21 -42.73 -16.33
C TYR A 32 16.27 -41.51 -16.45
N PRO A 33 16.51 -40.42 -15.67
CA PRO A 33 15.61 -39.27 -15.62
C PRO A 33 15.53 -38.46 -16.93
N LYS A 34 16.56 -38.55 -17.78
CA LYS A 34 16.57 -37.89 -19.10
C LYS A 34 15.75 -38.64 -20.16
N GLY A 35 15.27 -39.85 -19.84
CA GLY A 35 14.57 -40.74 -20.74
C GLY A 35 15.49 -41.84 -21.28
N ILE A 36 14.90 -42.96 -21.66
CA ILE A 36 15.62 -44.16 -22.12
C ILE A 36 15.20 -44.51 -23.56
N THR A 37 16.16 -44.91 -24.39
CA THR A 37 15.91 -45.33 -25.79
C THR A 37 15.61 -46.84 -25.86
N ASP A 38 15.02 -47.30 -26.97
CA ASP A 38 14.75 -48.74 -27.17
C ASP A 38 16.02 -49.61 -27.23
N GLN A 39 17.16 -49.01 -27.67
CA GLN A 39 18.46 -49.68 -27.68
C GLN A 39 19.02 -49.86 -26.27
N ASP A 40 18.98 -48.82 -25.44
CA ASP A 40 19.42 -48.89 -24.04
C ASP A 40 18.51 -49.81 -23.21
N LEU A 41 17.21 -49.84 -23.51
CA LEU A 41 16.26 -50.77 -22.90
C LEU A 41 16.56 -52.24 -23.23
N THR A 42 17.01 -52.51 -24.45
CA THR A 42 17.38 -53.87 -24.88
C THR A 42 18.68 -54.33 -24.20
N MET A 43 19.60 -53.41 -23.89
CA MET A 43 20.83 -53.71 -23.16
C MET A 43 20.60 -53.96 -21.66
N GLU A 44 19.73 -53.18 -21.02
CA GLU A 44 19.44 -53.28 -19.58
C GLU A 44 18.48 -54.43 -19.25
N LEU A 45 17.64 -54.86 -20.20
CA LEU A 45 16.66 -55.94 -20.03
C LEU A 45 16.74 -56.94 -21.20
N PRO A 46 17.82 -57.74 -21.29
CA PRO A 46 18.01 -58.72 -22.37
C PRO A 46 17.05 -59.93 -22.28
N ASP A 47 16.45 -60.16 -21.11
CA ASP A 47 15.55 -61.31 -20.85
C ASP A 47 14.12 -61.11 -21.42
N LEU A 48 13.80 -59.93 -21.96
CA LEU A 48 12.44 -59.59 -22.40
C LEU A 48 12.31 -59.60 -23.92
N LEU A 49 11.37 -60.40 -24.43
CA LEU A 49 11.00 -60.41 -25.84
C LEU A 49 10.46 -59.04 -26.27
N PRO A 50 10.78 -58.57 -27.50
CA PRO A 50 10.31 -57.27 -28.00
C PRO A 50 8.77 -57.11 -27.97
N GLU A 51 8.02 -58.18 -28.18
CA GLU A 51 6.55 -58.18 -28.20
C GLU A 51 5.94 -57.94 -26.81
N GLU A 52 6.50 -58.58 -25.78
CA GLU A 52 6.08 -58.41 -24.39
C GLU A 52 6.42 -57.01 -23.89
N ARG A 53 7.58 -56.48 -24.31
CA ARG A 53 8.00 -55.10 -24.04
C ARG A 53 6.98 -54.09 -24.57
N VAL A 54 6.66 -54.15 -25.86
CA VAL A 54 5.70 -53.21 -26.48
C VAL A 54 4.33 -53.27 -25.78
N THR A 55 3.88 -54.48 -25.42
CA THR A 55 2.60 -54.66 -24.71
C THR A 55 2.60 -54.00 -23.33
N ILE A 56 3.68 -54.15 -22.57
CA ILE A 56 3.84 -53.53 -21.25
C ILE A 56 3.94 -52.00 -21.38
N PHE A 57 4.74 -51.48 -22.31
CA PHE A 57 4.86 -50.04 -22.53
C PHE A 57 3.54 -49.40 -23.00
N ASN A 58 2.80 -50.04 -23.90
CA ASN A 58 1.47 -49.58 -24.30
C ASN A 58 0.51 -49.55 -23.11
N SER A 59 0.56 -50.56 -22.23
CA SER A 59 -0.26 -50.57 -21.00
C SER A 59 0.14 -49.45 -20.02
N LEU A 60 1.44 -49.17 -19.86
CA LEU A 60 1.94 -48.11 -18.97
C LEU A 60 1.70 -46.70 -19.52
N LEU A 61 1.72 -46.54 -20.86
CA LEU A 61 1.30 -45.32 -21.55
C LEU A 61 -0.21 -45.10 -21.37
N ALA A 62 -1.02 -46.15 -21.51
CA ALA A 62 -2.47 -46.08 -21.29
C ALA A 62 -2.83 -45.75 -19.83
N GLN A 63 -2.05 -46.23 -18.86
CA GLN A 63 -2.17 -45.88 -17.44
C GLN A 63 -1.65 -44.47 -17.12
N GLY A 64 -1.01 -43.79 -18.09
CA GLY A 64 -0.49 -42.44 -17.92
C GLY A 64 0.75 -42.36 -17.03
N SER A 65 1.50 -43.46 -16.84
CA SER A 65 2.71 -43.50 -16.01
C SER A 65 3.99 -43.13 -16.78
N LEU A 66 3.92 -43.03 -18.11
CA LEU A 66 5.05 -42.73 -18.99
C LEU A 66 4.70 -41.62 -19.99
N TYR A 67 5.70 -40.85 -20.42
CA TYR A 67 5.66 -39.97 -21.59
C TYR A 67 6.51 -40.56 -22.71
N LEU A 68 5.98 -40.53 -23.94
CA LEU A 68 6.68 -40.88 -25.17
C LEU A 68 7.12 -39.59 -25.87
N PHE A 69 8.43 -39.44 -26.12
CA PHE A 69 8.99 -38.34 -26.89
C PHE A 69 9.68 -38.86 -28.15
N ASN A 70 9.62 -38.08 -29.23
CA ASN A 70 10.40 -38.33 -30.44
C ASN A 70 11.50 -37.26 -30.52
N LEU A 71 12.75 -37.68 -30.33
CA LEU A 71 13.93 -36.80 -30.42
C LEU A 71 14.76 -37.26 -31.61
N GLY A 72 14.73 -36.50 -32.70
CA GLY A 72 15.60 -36.73 -33.86
C GLY A 72 15.40 -38.07 -34.57
N GLY A 73 14.19 -38.66 -34.51
CA GLY A 73 13.90 -39.96 -35.14
C GLY A 73 13.96 -41.15 -34.18
N THR A 74 14.40 -40.95 -32.93
CA THR A 74 14.47 -42.00 -31.91
C THR A 74 13.39 -41.79 -30.84
N LEU A 75 12.66 -42.87 -30.51
CA LEU A 75 11.65 -42.86 -29.44
C LEU A 75 12.33 -42.94 -28.07
N VAL A 76 11.95 -42.02 -27.18
CA VAL A 76 12.48 -41.91 -25.82
C VAL A 76 11.33 -42.00 -24.83
N TYR A 77 11.42 -42.94 -23.89
CA TYR A 77 10.43 -43.13 -22.82
C TYR A 77 10.89 -42.46 -21.54
N ARG A 78 10.02 -41.66 -20.91
CA ARG A 78 10.30 -40.98 -19.64
C ARG A 78 9.21 -41.27 -18.61
N TYR A 79 9.59 -41.55 -17.37
CA TYR A 79 8.64 -41.77 -16.28
C TYR A 79 7.89 -40.49 -15.90
N LYS A 80 6.56 -40.57 -15.80
CA LYS A 80 5.70 -39.52 -15.27
C LYS A 80 5.46 -39.80 -13.79
N GLN A 81 5.95 -38.93 -12.92
CA GLN A 81 5.60 -39.01 -11.50
C GLN A 81 4.07 -38.83 -11.34
N PRO A 82 3.40 -39.62 -10.49
CA PRO A 82 2.01 -39.40 -10.15
C PRO A 82 1.90 -38.12 -9.30
N ASN A 83 1.89 -36.97 -9.96
CA ASN A 83 1.49 -35.71 -9.35
C ASN A 83 -0.02 -35.81 -9.07
N LYS A 84 -0.36 -36.10 -7.82
CA LYS A 84 -1.68 -35.83 -7.27
C LYS A 84 -1.94 -34.31 -7.37
N VAL A 85 -3.11 -33.96 -7.89
CA VAL A 85 -3.81 -32.65 -7.86
C VAL A 85 -3.31 -31.56 -8.84
N GLN A 86 -3.85 -31.60 -10.06
CA GLN A 86 -3.78 -30.58 -11.11
C GLN A 86 -4.54 -29.26 -10.79
N GLY A 87 -4.76 -28.94 -9.51
CA GLY A 87 -5.52 -27.77 -9.07
C GLY A 87 -4.90 -26.98 -7.92
N ALA A 88 -3.95 -27.57 -7.17
CA ALA A 88 -3.32 -26.90 -6.03
C ALA A 88 -1.96 -26.28 -6.37
N LYS A 89 -1.17 -26.92 -7.25
CA LYS A 89 0.16 -26.40 -7.63
C LYS A 89 0.10 -25.20 -8.57
N ASP A 90 -0.91 -25.12 -9.44
CA ASP A 90 -1.05 -23.99 -10.36
C ASP A 90 -1.56 -22.73 -9.64
N ALA A 91 -2.46 -22.89 -8.66
CA ALA A 91 -2.90 -21.79 -7.80
C ALA A 91 -1.74 -21.19 -6.98
N ASP A 92 -0.84 -22.04 -6.46
CA ASP A 92 0.37 -21.58 -5.77
C ASP A 92 1.36 -20.86 -6.70
N ASN A 93 1.42 -21.24 -7.98
CA ASN A 93 2.26 -20.56 -8.96
C ASN A 93 1.68 -19.20 -9.35
N GLU A 94 0.37 -19.08 -9.54
CA GLU A 94 -0.31 -17.80 -9.77
C GLU A 94 -0.19 -16.86 -8.55
N GLU A 95 -0.32 -17.39 -7.33
CA GLU A 95 -0.14 -16.64 -6.09
C GLU A 95 1.29 -16.09 -5.97
N LYS A 96 2.31 -16.89 -6.32
CA LYS A 96 3.71 -16.46 -6.34
C LYS A 96 3.99 -15.38 -7.38
N VAL A 97 3.40 -15.49 -8.57
CA VAL A 97 3.56 -14.47 -9.64
C VAL A 97 2.97 -13.14 -9.19
N VAL A 98 1.75 -13.14 -8.63
CA VAL A 98 1.11 -11.93 -8.10
C VAL A 98 1.93 -11.32 -6.96
N TYR A 99 2.46 -12.15 -6.06
CA TYR A 99 3.32 -11.68 -4.97
C TYR A 99 4.61 -11.02 -5.49
N SER A 100 5.30 -11.64 -6.46
CA SER A 100 6.53 -11.10 -7.05
C SER A 100 6.29 -9.76 -7.77
N ILE A 101 5.15 -9.61 -8.46
CA ILE A 101 4.75 -8.35 -9.09
C ILE A 101 4.52 -7.24 -8.05
N ILE A 102 3.90 -7.57 -6.91
CA ILE A 102 3.67 -6.61 -5.82
C ILE A 102 5.00 -6.26 -5.11
N GLU A 103 5.87 -7.24 -4.90
CA GLU A 103 7.20 -7.05 -4.32
C GLU A 103 8.06 -6.11 -5.17
N ALA A 104 8.03 -6.26 -6.50
CA ALA A 104 8.74 -5.37 -7.42
C ALA A 104 8.27 -3.91 -7.34
N ALA A 105 7.02 -3.65 -6.93
CA ALA A 105 6.46 -2.31 -6.80
C ALA A 105 6.79 -1.61 -5.47
N SER A 106 7.29 -2.35 -4.48
CA SER A 106 7.81 -1.84 -3.20
C SER A 106 6.86 -0.82 -2.52
N ASN A 107 7.36 0.38 -2.18
CA ASN A 107 6.66 1.42 -1.42
C ASN A 107 5.60 2.23 -2.21
N LYS A 108 5.73 2.32 -3.54
CA LYS A 108 4.74 2.97 -4.42
C LYS A 108 3.52 2.08 -4.64
N GLY A 109 3.66 0.78 -4.36
CA GLY A 109 2.64 -0.22 -4.59
C GLY A 109 2.19 -0.30 -6.05
N ILE A 110 1.29 -1.23 -6.34
CA ILE A 110 0.82 -1.49 -7.70
C ILE A 110 -0.71 -1.46 -7.77
N TRP A 111 -1.23 -0.81 -8.81
CA TRP A 111 -2.66 -0.70 -9.04
C TRP A 111 -3.23 -2.04 -9.54
N ILE A 112 -4.43 -2.42 -9.08
CA ILE A 112 -5.06 -3.69 -9.48
C ILE A 112 -5.16 -3.90 -11.00
N ARG A 113 -5.32 -2.83 -11.79
CA ARG A 113 -5.34 -2.95 -13.26
C ARG A 113 -3.97 -3.31 -13.84
N GLU A 114 -2.91 -2.81 -13.23
CA GLU A 114 -1.53 -3.11 -13.63
C GLU A 114 -1.15 -4.54 -13.23
N ILE A 115 -1.52 -4.98 -12.03
CA ILE A 115 -1.35 -6.38 -11.61
C ILE A 115 -2.05 -7.31 -12.61
N ARG A 116 -3.27 -6.96 -13.04
CA ARG A 116 -4.01 -7.74 -14.05
C ARG A 116 -3.28 -7.81 -15.38
N TYR A 117 -2.74 -6.68 -15.87
CA TYR A 117 -2.01 -6.63 -17.13
C TYR A 117 -0.73 -7.46 -17.08
N GLN A 118 0.02 -7.42 -15.98
CA GLN A 118 1.29 -8.14 -15.85
C GLN A 118 1.11 -9.63 -15.51
N SER A 119 0.09 -9.99 -14.73
CA SER A 119 -0.18 -11.39 -14.38
C SER A 119 -0.94 -12.16 -15.45
N ASN A 120 -1.59 -11.48 -16.41
CA ASN A 120 -2.49 -12.07 -17.41
C ASN A 120 -3.63 -12.93 -16.80
N LEU A 121 -4.03 -12.66 -15.56
CA LEU A 121 -5.07 -13.40 -14.86
C LEU A 121 -6.47 -12.84 -15.11
N LEU A 122 -7.48 -13.72 -15.04
CA LEU A 122 -8.88 -13.31 -15.07
C LEU A 122 -9.24 -12.50 -13.81
N PRO A 123 -10.09 -11.46 -13.90
CA PRO A 123 -10.42 -10.60 -12.76
C PRO A 123 -10.93 -11.36 -11.52
N ASN A 124 -11.72 -12.41 -11.71
CA ASN A 124 -12.28 -13.18 -10.61
C ASN A 124 -11.23 -14.04 -9.89
N GLN A 125 -10.23 -14.56 -10.61
CA GLN A 125 -9.12 -15.31 -10.03
C GLN A 125 -8.17 -14.37 -9.29
N LEU A 126 -7.80 -13.25 -9.91
CA LEU A 126 -6.96 -12.22 -9.28
C LEU A 126 -7.57 -11.70 -7.96
N ASN A 127 -8.87 -11.41 -7.93
CA ASN A 127 -9.55 -10.97 -6.72
C ASN A 127 -9.56 -12.04 -5.61
N LYS A 128 -9.62 -13.33 -5.96
CA LYS A 128 -9.52 -14.43 -4.98
C LYS A 128 -8.10 -14.50 -4.40
N ILE A 129 -7.08 -14.47 -5.25
CA ILE A 129 -5.66 -14.52 -4.84
C ILE A 129 -5.31 -13.32 -3.96
N LEU A 130 -5.71 -12.11 -4.35
CA LEU A 130 -5.47 -10.90 -3.55
C LEU A 130 -6.12 -11.00 -2.17
N LYS A 131 -7.36 -11.51 -2.07
CA LYS A 131 -8.01 -11.75 -0.77
C LYS A 131 -7.29 -12.81 0.06
N THR A 132 -6.80 -13.88 -0.57
CA THR A 132 -6.01 -14.92 0.12
C THR A 132 -4.71 -14.34 0.68
N LEU A 133 -3.97 -13.57 -0.13
CA LEU A 133 -2.73 -12.89 0.27
C LEU A 133 -2.96 -11.84 1.36
N GLU A 134 -4.07 -11.12 1.31
CA GLU A 134 -4.48 -10.13 2.32
C GLU A 134 -4.85 -10.82 3.64
N ASN A 135 -5.62 -11.91 3.59
CA ASN A 135 -5.95 -12.72 4.77
C ASN A 135 -4.71 -13.35 5.43
N LYS A 136 -3.73 -13.75 4.61
CA LYS A 136 -2.42 -14.25 5.08
C LYS A 136 -1.52 -13.12 5.63
N LYS A 137 -1.95 -11.85 5.57
CA LYS A 137 -1.18 -10.65 5.95
C LYS A 137 0.18 -10.53 5.23
N LEU A 138 0.27 -11.02 3.99
CA LEU A 138 1.46 -10.86 3.15
C LEU A 138 1.41 -9.53 2.38
N ILE A 139 0.20 -9.11 2.00
CA ILE A 139 -0.06 -7.84 1.32
C ILE A 139 -1.10 -7.03 2.10
N LYS A 140 -1.13 -5.72 1.84
CA LYS A 140 -2.17 -4.81 2.31
C LYS A 140 -2.70 -3.96 1.15
N ALA A 141 -3.97 -3.61 1.22
CA ALA A 141 -4.60 -2.69 0.29
C ALA A 141 -4.56 -1.27 0.85
N VAL A 142 -3.97 -0.34 0.10
CA VAL A 142 -3.93 1.09 0.42
C VAL A 142 -4.72 1.84 -0.64
N LYS A 143 -5.63 2.72 -0.22
CA LYS A 143 -6.31 3.63 -1.15
C LYS A 143 -5.45 4.88 -1.33
N SER A 144 -5.34 5.35 -2.56
CA SER A 144 -4.60 6.57 -2.86
C SER A 144 -5.40 7.81 -2.42
N VAL A 145 -4.77 8.75 -1.72
CA VAL A 145 -5.38 10.02 -1.32
C VAL A 145 -5.63 10.93 -2.53
N SER A 146 -4.70 10.99 -3.49
CA SER A 146 -4.86 11.77 -4.72
C SER A 146 -5.96 11.23 -5.66
N ALA A 147 -6.26 9.93 -5.56
CA ALA A 147 -7.28 9.29 -6.39
C ALA A 147 -8.05 8.25 -5.56
N SER A 148 -9.05 8.70 -4.81
CA SER A 148 -9.81 7.89 -3.83
C SER A 148 -10.39 6.58 -4.39
N LYS A 149 -10.64 6.50 -5.70
CA LYS A 149 -11.14 5.30 -6.39
C LYS A 149 -10.05 4.28 -6.79
N LYS A 150 -8.77 4.63 -6.68
CA LYS A 150 -7.64 3.75 -7.05
C LYS A 150 -7.16 2.99 -5.80
N LYS A 151 -7.34 1.66 -5.82
CA LYS A 151 -6.81 0.73 -4.82
C LYS A 151 -5.45 0.20 -5.24
N VAL A 152 -4.44 0.45 -4.43
CA VAL A 152 -3.06 0.03 -4.66
C VAL A 152 -2.73 -1.09 -3.67
N TYR A 153 -2.02 -2.12 -4.10
CA TYR A 153 -1.55 -3.21 -3.25
C TYR A 153 -0.05 -3.09 -3.01
N MET A 154 0.38 -3.40 -1.79
CA MET A 154 1.78 -3.41 -1.39
C MET A 154 2.04 -4.49 -0.34
N LEU A 155 3.30 -4.78 -0.05
CA LEU A 155 3.66 -5.72 1.02
C LEU A 155 3.21 -5.21 2.40
N TYR A 156 2.82 -6.12 3.28
CA TYR A 156 2.29 -5.77 4.60
C TYR A 156 3.29 -4.96 5.44
N ASN A 157 4.56 -5.38 5.42
CA ASN A 157 5.64 -4.82 6.23
C ASN A 157 6.20 -3.49 5.69
N LEU A 158 5.82 -3.07 4.47
CA LEU A 158 6.35 -1.85 3.86
C LEU A 158 5.45 -0.65 4.16
N GLU A 159 6.03 0.48 4.53
CA GLU A 159 5.29 1.72 4.69
C GLU A 159 5.00 2.36 3.32
N PRO A 160 3.76 2.83 3.08
CA PRO A 160 3.39 3.47 1.82
C PRO A 160 4.17 4.76 1.62
N ASP A 161 4.53 5.02 0.36
CA ASP A 161 5.20 6.26 -0.01
C ASP A 161 4.31 7.50 0.24
N LYS A 162 4.92 8.65 0.56
CA LYS A 162 4.21 9.91 0.86
C LYS A 162 3.27 10.33 -0.28
N SER A 163 3.60 9.98 -1.51
CA SER A 163 2.78 10.25 -2.70
C SER A 163 1.42 9.53 -2.68
N LEU A 164 1.32 8.39 -1.97
CA LEU A 164 0.07 7.62 -1.85
C LEU A 164 -0.74 8.05 -0.62
N THR A 165 -0.07 8.32 0.49
CA THR A 165 -0.70 8.71 1.76
C THR A 165 -1.05 10.18 1.84
N GLY A 166 -0.55 11.03 0.94
CA GLY A 166 -0.75 12.47 1.01
C GLY A 166 0.16 13.17 2.03
N GLY A 167 1.13 12.46 2.62
CA GLY A 167 2.08 13.00 3.60
C GLY A 167 1.56 12.96 5.03
N ALA A 168 2.11 13.82 5.89
CA ALA A 168 1.85 13.82 7.33
C ALA A 168 0.49 14.40 7.76
N TRP A 169 -0.29 14.94 6.81
CA TRP A 169 -1.55 15.66 7.08
C TRP A 169 -2.81 14.81 6.91
N TYR A 170 -2.65 13.55 6.54
CA TYR A 170 -3.76 12.64 6.29
C TYR A 170 -3.66 11.42 7.20
N SER A 171 -4.79 11.03 7.76
CA SER A 171 -4.96 9.80 8.51
C SER A 171 -6.19 9.09 7.99
N ASP A 172 -6.06 7.81 7.66
CA ASP A 172 -7.13 6.99 7.10
C ASP A 172 -7.86 7.56 5.86
N GLN A 173 -7.18 8.41 5.08
CA GLN A 173 -7.67 9.18 3.91
C GLN A 173 -8.42 10.49 4.23
N ASP A 174 -8.61 10.81 5.50
CA ASP A 174 -9.18 12.09 5.91
C ASP A 174 -8.08 13.10 6.20
N PHE A 175 -8.32 14.35 5.80
CA PHE A 175 -7.42 15.46 6.07
C PHE A 175 -7.60 15.93 7.51
N GLU A 176 -6.53 15.91 8.30
CA GLU A 176 -6.56 16.30 9.71
C GLU A 176 -6.49 17.83 9.87
N ALA A 177 -7.57 18.53 9.50
CA ALA A 177 -7.62 20.00 9.55
C ALA A 177 -7.36 20.56 10.96
N GLU A 178 -7.90 19.91 11.99
CA GLU A 178 -7.72 20.33 13.39
C GLU A 178 -6.25 20.20 13.82
N PHE A 179 -5.59 19.12 13.43
CA PHE A 179 -4.18 18.90 13.73
C PHE A 179 -3.29 19.96 13.05
N VAL A 180 -3.54 20.25 11.78
CA VAL A 180 -2.85 21.32 11.03
C VAL A 180 -3.07 22.68 11.69
N ALA A 181 -4.29 22.99 12.13
CA ALA A 181 -4.61 24.24 12.80
C ALA A 181 -3.86 24.38 14.15
N ILE A 182 -3.80 23.31 14.94
CA ILE A 182 -3.05 23.28 16.20
C ILE A 182 -1.56 23.50 15.95
N LEU A 183 -0.97 22.79 14.98
CA LEU A 183 0.44 22.97 14.64
C LEU A 183 0.75 24.37 14.13
N SER A 184 -0.11 24.93 13.28
CA SER A 184 0.00 26.31 12.81
C SER A 184 0.01 27.30 13.97
N GLN A 185 -0.91 27.13 14.93
CA GLN A 185 -0.98 27.96 16.13
C GLN A 185 0.29 27.84 16.99
N GLN A 186 0.83 26.63 17.17
CA GLN A 186 2.04 26.44 17.97
C GLN A 186 3.30 26.99 17.28
N CYS A 187 3.41 26.83 15.95
CA CYS A 187 4.49 27.43 15.17
C CYS A 187 4.46 28.95 15.29
N TYR A 188 3.28 29.55 15.15
CA TYR A 188 3.11 30.99 15.30
C TYR A 188 3.46 31.48 16.71
N ARG A 189 2.98 30.78 17.73
CA ARG A 189 3.25 31.10 19.14
C ARG A 189 4.75 31.08 19.45
N TYR A 190 5.50 30.11 18.93
CA TYR A 190 6.95 30.06 19.09
C TYR A 190 7.63 31.32 18.51
N LEU A 191 7.25 31.71 17.29
CA LEU A 191 7.81 32.88 16.62
C LEU A 191 7.46 34.19 17.37
N GLN A 192 6.23 34.30 17.89
CA GLN A 192 5.83 35.43 18.73
C GLN A 192 6.65 35.51 20.02
N GLN A 193 6.79 34.40 20.73
CA GLN A 193 7.59 34.36 21.97
C GLN A 193 9.06 34.70 21.72
N LYS A 194 9.62 34.25 20.60
CA LYS A 194 11.00 34.62 20.22
C LYS A 194 11.10 36.12 19.97
N GLN A 195 10.14 36.71 19.28
CA GLN A 195 10.10 38.15 19.03
C GLN A 195 9.95 38.97 20.32
N GLU A 196 9.08 38.57 21.24
CA GLU A 196 8.87 39.23 22.54
C GLU A 196 10.15 39.22 23.38
N LYS A 197 10.81 38.06 23.51
CA LYS A 197 12.08 37.94 24.23
C LYS A 197 13.15 38.87 23.66
N VAL A 198 13.24 38.99 22.33
CA VAL A 198 14.22 39.87 21.69
C VAL A 198 13.88 41.35 21.88
N ARG A 199 12.59 41.72 21.93
CA ARG A 199 12.17 43.09 22.25
C ARG A 199 12.57 43.50 23.68
N GLU A 200 12.55 42.56 24.63
CA GLU A 200 12.97 42.81 26.02
C GLU A 200 14.46 43.08 26.17
N LEU A 201 15.31 42.55 25.27
CA LEU A 201 16.77 42.70 25.33
C LEU A 201 17.28 44.12 25.04
N LYS A 202 16.42 45.04 24.56
CA LYS A 202 16.76 46.46 24.28
C LYS A 202 18.07 46.67 23.48
N VAL A 203 18.37 45.77 22.54
CA VAL A 203 19.51 45.89 21.61
C VAL A 203 19.19 46.81 20.42
N GLY A 204 20.18 47.14 19.60
CA GLY A 204 20.00 48.00 18.43
C GLY A 204 19.00 47.41 17.42
N PRO A 205 18.24 48.24 16.66
CA PRO A 205 17.12 47.76 15.83
C PRO A 205 17.49 46.68 14.80
N LYS A 206 18.69 46.76 14.22
CA LYS A 206 19.17 45.77 13.25
C LYS A 206 19.46 44.43 13.92
N GLU A 207 20.02 44.46 15.13
CA GLU A 207 20.30 43.27 15.92
C GLU A 207 19.01 42.64 16.42
N THR A 208 18.06 43.44 16.90
CA THR A 208 16.69 43.00 17.24
C THR A 208 16.05 42.27 16.06
N GLN A 209 16.15 42.83 14.85
CA GLN A 209 15.60 42.20 13.65
C GLN A 209 16.26 40.84 13.39
N ASN A 210 17.58 40.77 13.39
CA ASN A 210 18.33 39.55 13.11
C ASN A 210 18.01 38.43 14.12
N LEU A 211 17.96 38.77 15.42
CA LEU A 211 17.68 37.81 16.50
C LEU A 211 16.22 37.33 16.53
N SER A 212 15.30 38.13 15.99
CA SER A 212 13.87 37.77 15.95
C SER A 212 13.56 36.66 14.93
N TYR A 213 14.45 36.41 13.97
CA TYR A 213 14.27 35.32 13.00
C TYR A 213 14.56 33.95 13.62
N ALA A 214 13.77 32.95 13.26
CA ALA A 214 14.02 31.54 13.53
C ALA A 214 14.20 30.75 12.23
N THR A 215 15.06 29.74 12.27
CA THR A 215 15.22 28.79 11.16
C THR A 215 14.09 27.75 11.17
N SER A 216 13.78 27.14 10.02
CA SER A 216 12.81 26.03 9.96
C SER A 216 13.21 24.87 10.88
N MET A 217 14.51 24.62 11.04
CA MET A 217 15.03 23.60 11.95
C MET A 217 14.78 23.92 13.43
N GLU A 218 14.91 25.18 13.85
CA GLU A 218 14.60 25.60 15.23
C GLU A 218 13.11 25.40 15.56
N VAL A 219 12.22 25.79 14.65
CA VAL A 219 10.78 25.59 14.81
C VAL A 219 10.46 24.10 14.87
N TRP A 220 11.04 23.29 13.98
CA TRP A 220 10.86 21.85 13.97
C TRP A 220 11.33 21.18 15.28
N LYS A 221 12.48 21.59 15.83
CA LYS A 221 12.97 21.09 17.13
C LYS A 221 11.98 21.39 18.25
N PHE A 222 11.50 22.63 18.32
CA PHE A 222 10.50 23.03 19.30
C PHE A 222 9.21 22.20 19.22
N ILE A 223 8.68 22.01 18.00
CA ILE A 223 7.47 21.21 17.80
C ILE A 223 7.70 19.73 18.16
N SER A 224 8.88 19.20 17.85
CA SER A 224 9.25 17.81 18.18
C SER A 224 9.37 17.60 19.69
N GLU A 225 9.94 18.58 20.42
CA GLU A 225 10.07 18.55 21.88
C GLU A 225 8.73 18.65 22.60
N LEU A 226 7.76 19.37 22.03
CA LEU A 226 6.40 19.45 22.59
C LEU A 226 5.65 18.12 22.55
N GLY A 227 6.08 17.15 21.72
CA GLY A 227 5.48 15.81 21.67
C GLY A 227 4.01 15.79 21.25
N ILE A 228 3.55 16.79 20.48
CA ILE A 228 2.15 16.96 20.09
C ILE A 228 1.69 15.84 19.14
N SER A 229 2.61 15.34 18.29
CA SER A 229 2.29 14.35 17.26
C SER A 229 2.90 12.99 17.57
N LYS A 230 2.13 11.94 17.29
CA LYS A 230 2.64 10.56 17.18
C LYS A 230 3.30 10.30 15.81
N VAL A 231 3.04 11.16 14.82
CA VAL A 231 3.56 11.05 13.46
C VAL A 231 4.93 11.73 13.39
N CYS A 232 5.87 11.10 12.69
CA CYS A 232 7.18 11.69 12.43
C CYS A 232 7.06 12.85 11.44
N LEU A 233 7.10 14.07 11.95
CA LEU A 233 7.14 15.29 11.13
C LEU A 233 8.55 15.53 10.62
N SER A 234 8.68 15.85 9.33
CA SER A 234 9.95 16.31 8.76
C SER A 234 10.05 17.84 8.75
N VAL A 235 11.25 18.38 8.53
CA VAL A 235 11.46 19.84 8.43
C VAL A 235 10.66 20.42 7.27
N GLU A 236 10.56 19.69 6.15
CA GLU A 236 9.77 20.09 4.98
C GLU A 236 8.28 20.23 5.32
N ASP A 237 7.74 19.32 6.13
CA ASP A 237 6.34 19.39 6.57
C ASP A 237 6.12 20.68 7.39
N ILE A 238 7.02 20.99 8.33
CA ILE A 238 6.95 22.25 9.09
C ILE A 238 7.08 23.48 8.20
N GLU A 239 7.91 23.44 7.16
CA GLU A 239 8.01 24.54 6.20
C GLU A 239 6.69 24.76 5.46
N THR A 240 5.94 23.71 5.11
CA THR A 240 4.61 23.88 4.52
C THR A 240 3.66 24.59 5.48
N ILE A 241 3.69 24.26 6.78
CA ILE A 241 2.89 24.95 7.80
C ILE A 241 3.32 26.40 7.95
N LEU A 242 4.62 26.68 8.03
CA LEU A 242 5.13 28.03 8.13
C LEU A 242 4.74 28.88 6.91
N ASP A 243 4.75 28.30 5.71
CA ASP A 243 4.28 28.98 4.51
C ASP A 243 2.78 29.31 4.57
N THR A 244 1.93 28.47 5.20
CA THR A 244 0.52 28.85 5.44
C THR A 244 0.38 30.10 6.32
N ILE A 245 1.18 30.21 7.37
CA ILE A 245 1.15 31.34 8.30
C ILE A 245 1.73 32.61 7.65
N VAL A 246 2.64 32.44 6.67
CA VAL A 246 3.10 33.53 5.82
C VAL A 246 1.96 34.05 4.94
N TYR A 247 1.16 33.15 4.34
CA TYR A 247 -0.02 33.55 3.55
C TYR A 247 -1.14 34.18 4.38
N ASP A 248 -1.26 33.80 5.65
CA ASP A 248 -2.12 34.48 6.63
C ASP A 248 -1.67 35.92 6.94
N GLY A 249 -0.47 36.32 6.52
CA GLY A 249 0.11 37.65 6.79
C GLY A 249 0.60 37.83 8.24
N LYS A 250 0.74 36.73 8.99
CA LYS A 250 1.17 36.75 10.40
C LYS A 250 2.69 36.59 10.57
N VAL A 251 3.36 36.05 9.56
CA VAL A 251 4.81 35.75 9.57
C VAL A 251 5.44 36.24 8.28
N GLU A 252 6.63 36.80 8.37
CA GLU A 252 7.49 37.09 7.22
C GLU A 252 8.54 35.99 7.04
N LYS A 253 8.84 35.69 5.77
CA LYS A 253 9.87 34.73 5.36
C LYS A 253 11.01 35.46 4.66
N THR A 254 12.25 35.08 4.98
CA THR A 254 13.45 35.57 4.31
C THR A 254 14.37 34.39 4.01
N VAL A 255 15.08 34.45 2.88
CA VAL A 255 16.06 33.45 2.49
C VAL A 255 17.45 34.05 2.68
N ALA A 256 18.27 33.41 3.51
CA ALA A 256 19.65 33.83 3.73
C ALA A 256 20.56 33.35 2.59
N VAL A 257 21.81 33.83 2.58
CA VAL A 257 22.80 33.53 1.53
C VAL A 257 23.11 32.03 1.43
N ASP A 258 23.00 31.32 2.56
CA ASP A 258 23.14 29.87 2.68
C ASP A 258 21.91 29.09 2.20
N LEU A 259 20.94 29.75 1.56
CA LEU A 259 19.64 29.21 1.17
C LEU A 259 18.76 28.78 2.35
N SER A 260 19.15 29.09 3.60
CA SER A 260 18.32 28.79 4.76
C SER A 260 17.09 29.70 4.81
N LYS A 261 15.93 29.09 5.00
CA LYS A 261 14.66 29.81 5.21
C LYS A 261 14.56 30.24 6.66
N ARG A 262 14.28 31.53 6.85
CA ARG A 262 14.12 32.17 8.15
C ARG A 262 12.76 32.82 8.26
N TYR A 263 12.15 32.69 9.42
CA TYR A 263 10.77 33.10 9.69
C TYR A 263 10.72 34.01 10.90
N ARG A 264 9.87 35.03 10.87
CA ARG A 264 9.68 35.96 11.98
C ARG A 264 8.22 36.37 12.08
N ALA A 265 7.66 36.39 13.29
CA ALA A 265 6.32 36.91 13.51
C ALA A 265 6.25 38.42 13.20
N VAL A 266 5.15 38.84 12.59
CA VAL A 266 4.87 40.23 12.28
C VAL A 266 3.50 40.64 12.78
N GLU A 267 3.41 41.93 13.11
CA GLU A 267 2.15 42.57 13.43
C GLU A 267 1.55 43.15 12.14
N PRO A 268 0.21 43.05 11.96
CA PRO A 268 -0.45 43.71 10.86
C PRO A 268 -0.15 45.21 10.86
N LEU A 269 0.20 45.75 9.69
CA LEU A 269 0.53 47.18 9.55
C LEU A 269 -0.65 48.09 9.87
N LEU A 270 -1.87 47.62 9.61
CA LEU A 270 -3.11 48.36 9.81
C LEU A 270 -4.14 47.47 10.52
N PRO A 271 -4.95 48.04 11.42
CA PRO A 271 -6.09 47.33 11.98
C PRO A 271 -7.15 47.05 10.90
N PRO A 272 -8.06 46.09 11.12
CA PRO A 272 -9.15 45.82 10.19
C PRO A 272 -9.97 47.09 9.92
N PRO A 273 -10.28 47.41 8.65
CA PRO A 273 -10.96 48.64 8.28
C PRO A 273 -12.38 48.67 8.86
N GLY A 274 -12.93 49.87 9.08
CA GLY A 274 -14.28 50.03 9.65
C GLY A 274 -15.37 49.37 8.81
N PHE A 275 -15.16 49.25 7.49
CA PHE A 275 -16.14 48.65 6.58
C PHE A 275 -16.45 47.18 6.90
N VAL A 276 -15.45 46.38 7.28
CA VAL A 276 -15.68 44.96 7.67
C VAL A 276 -16.26 44.83 9.08
N ARG A 277 -16.34 45.91 9.84
CA ARG A 277 -16.91 45.94 11.20
C ARG A 277 -18.40 46.31 11.21
N ILE A 278 -18.94 46.75 10.08
CA ILE A 278 -20.36 47.08 9.94
C ILE A 278 -21.07 46.00 9.13
N PRO A 279 -22.35 45.72 9.41
CA PRO A 279 -23.09 44.65 8.74
C PRO A 279 -23.18 44.86 7.22
N CYS A 280 -23.16 46.10 6.75
CA CYS A 280 -23.21 46.42 5.32
C CYS A 280 -21.98 45.92 4.56
N GLY A 281 -20.79 45.92 5.17
CA GLY A 281 -19.55 45.55 4.48
C GLY A 281 -19.34 44.04 4.31
N VAL A 282 -20.17 43.23 4.99
CA VAL A 282 -20.18 41.76 4.89
C VAL A 282 -21.56 41.23 4.48
N CYS A 283 -22.47 42.10 4.05
CA CYS A 283 -23.85 41.74 3.76
C CYS A 283 -23.93 40.86 2.50
N PRO A 284 -24.48 39.63 2.57
CA PRO A 284 -24.55 38.73 1.42
C PRO A 284 -25.56 39.20 0.36
N VAL A 285 -26.50 40.05 0.74
CA VAL A 285 -27.57 40.60 -0.13
C VAL A 285 -27.40 42.10 -0.38
N PHE A 286 -26.18 42.63 -0.21
CA PHE A 286 -25.88 44.06 -0.36
C PHE A 286 -26.39 44.64 -1.70
N GLN A 287 -26.21 43.89 -2.79
CA GLN A 287 -26.61 44.30 -4.14
C GLN A 287 -28.13 44.49 -4.32
N PHE A 288 -28.94 43.89 -3.46
CA PHE A 288 -30.40 43.98 -3.50
C PHE A 288 -30.95 45.04 -2.52
N CYS A 289 -30.09 45.64 -1.70
CA CYS A 289 -30.50 46.61 -0.70
C CYS A 289 -30.69 47.99 -1.34
N SER A 290 -31.90 48.54 -1.22
CA SER A 290 -32.26 49.86 -1.75
C SER A 290 -33.28 50.55 -0.85
N ASP A 291 -33.63 51.80 -1.16
CA ASP A 291 -34.71 52.53 -0.50
C ASP A 291 -36.10 51.98 -0.85
N LEU A 292 -36.19 51.22 -1.95
CA LEU A 292 -37.41 50.59 -2.47
C LEU A 292 -37.23 49.08 -2.59
N GLY A 293 -38.32 48.32 -2.40
CA GLY A 293 -38.33 46.86 -2.56
C GLY A 293 -38.47 46.09 -1.24
N SER A 294 -38.17 44.79 -1.29
CA SER A 294 -38.27 43.88 -0.14
C SER A 294 -37.07 43.96 0.80
N VAL A 295 -35.86 44.20 0.27
CA VAL A 295 -34.62 44.36 1.03
C VAL A 295 -34.31 45.84 1.14
N THR A 296 -34.48 46.39 2.34
CA THR A 296 -34.27 47.82 2.60
C THR A 296 -33.50 48.02 3.91
N PRO A 297 -32.72 49.11 4.06
CA PRO A 297 -32.02 49.40 5.31
C PRO A 297 -32.98 49.51 6.50
N LYS A 298 -34.18 50.05 6.28
CA LYS A 298 -35.23 50.24 7.31
C LYS A 298 -35.75 48.93 7.89
N LYS A 299 -35.77 47.86 7.10
CA LYS A 299 -36.23 46.52 7.51
C LYS A 299 -35.08 45.53 7.68
N CYS A 300 -33.83 46.01 7.72
CA CYS A 300 -32.65 45.16 7.70
C CYS A 300 -32.47 44.43 9.04
N GLU A 301 -32.60 43.11 9.02
CA GLU A 301 -32.38 42.25 10.20
C GLU A 301 -30.91 42.30 10.66
N TYR A 302 -29.95 42.23 9.73
CA TYR A 302 -28.52 42.29 10.04
C TYR A 302 -28.14 43.58 10.80
N LEU A 303 -28.72 44.72 10.41
CA LEU A 303 -28.45 45.99 11.08
C LEU A 303 -29.11 46.05 12.46
N ASN A 304 -30.35 45.57 12.58
CA ASN A 304 -31.06 45.53 13.85
C ASN A 304 -30.38 44.61 14.87
N GLU A 305 -29.91 43.44 14.46
CA GLU A 305 -29.15 42.52 15.33
C GLU A 305 -27.82 43.13 15.74
N TRP A 306 -27.09 43.72 14.80
CA TRP A 306 -25.81 44.35 15.09
C TRP A 306 -25.95 45.50 16.10
N ILE A 307 -26.93 46.40 15.93
CA ILE A 307 -27.19 47.50 16.89
C ILE A 307 -27.48 46.95 18.28
N LYS A 308 -28.30 45.90 18.39
CA LYS A 308 -28.57 45.25 19.68
C LYS A 308 -27.31 44.69 20.33
N SER A 309 -26.42 44.07 19.55
CA SER A 309 -25.17 43.48 20.04
C SER A 309 -24.15 44.52 20.55
N VAL A 310 -24.14 45.73 19.96
CA VAL A 310 -23.21 46.80 20.34
C VAL A 310 -23.75 47.66 21.49
N SER A 311 -25.06 47.63 21.72
CA SER A 311 -25.74 48.41 22.77
C SER A 311 -25.85 47.66 24.11
N ALA A 312 -25.48 46.38 24.15
CA ALA A 312 -25.49 45.52 25.33
C ALA A 312 -24.08 45.45 25.95
#